data_AF-A0A1I2FFY7-F1
#
_entry.id   AF-A0A1I2FFY7-F1
#
_cell.length_a   1.000
_cell.length_b   1.000
_cell.length_c   1.000
_cell.angle_alpha   90.00
_cell.angle_beta   90.00
_cell.angle_gamma   90.00
#
_symmetry.space_group_name_H-M   'P 1'
#
loop_
_entity.id
_entity.type
_entity.pdbx_description
1 polymer ?
#
loop_
_entity_poly.entity_id
_entity_poly.type
_entity_poly.pdbx_seq_one_letter_code
_entity_poly.pdbx_strand_id
1 'polypeptide(L)'
;MLNAGYISIWIMVMAFILMTTGWSDFVGLSVKNRKWVLLALAICAALQLIEETFQIGAVHIHVFAGTILLMVISLLAMRGPLVWDSRGYLLICALLAGMIWGSVRKMYSVDPVFFWLDPLLDGPIVAGVLASAFSTKGQHQFTVLLFAGAAAELVHALLQKGVYEASIGSLQWWDSLWIAFAAARIISLLFLTVRTGVVRFIAIPWRNKGGSSPK
;
A
#
# COMPACT_ATOMS: atom_id res chain seq x y z
N MET A 1 12.92 -5.00 18.36
CA MET A 1 11.57 -4.48 18.66
C MET A 1 11.48 -3.06 18.13
N LEU A 2 10.92 -2.86 16.93
CA LEU A 2 10.52 -1.53 16.46
C LEU A 2 9.23 -1.17 17.19
N ASN A 3 9.16 0.03 17.77
CA ASN A 3 7.92 0.50 18.39
C ASN A 3 6.83 0.62 17.33
N ALA A 4 5.65 0.10 17.63
CA ALA A 4 4.47 0.24 16.78
C ALA A 4 4.24 1.73 16.45
N GLY A 5 4.18 2.07 15.16
CA GLY A 5 3.97 3.44 14.69
C GLY A 5 5.22 4.25 14.43
N TYR A 6 6.42 3.70 14.67
CA TYR A 6 7.66 4.44 14.49
C TYR A 6 7.80 4.94 13.05
N ILE A 7 7.58 4.06 12.07
CA ILE A 7 7.73 4.40 10.64
C ILE A 7 6.70 5.46 10.24
N SER A 8 5.45 5.30 10.67
CA SER A 8 4.34 6.21 10.37
C SER A 8 4.58 7.60 10.94
N ILE A 9 5.05 7.70 12.19
CA ILE A 9 5.39 8.98 12.82
C ILE A 9 6.51 9.66 12.05
N TRP A 10 7.57 8.94 11.70
CA TRP A 10 8.67 9.50 10.92
C TRP A 10 8.23 9.99 9.55
N ILE A 11 7.40 9.23 8.83
CA ILE A 11 6.85 9.63 7.54
C ILE A 11 5.97 10.87 7.70
N MET A 12 5.11 10.93 8.73
CA MET A 12 4.28 12.11 9.01
C MET A 12 5.12 13.34 9.30
N VAL A 13 6.17 13.22 10.12
CA VAL A 13 7.09 14.32 10.44
C VAL A 13 7.83 14.79 9.19
N MET A 14 8.38 13.87 8.40
CA MET A 14 9.04 14.23 7.13
C MET A 14 8.07 14.87 6.15
N ALA A 15 6.86 14.35 6.00
CA ALA A 15 5.83 14.94 5.16
C ALA A 15 5.42 16.33 5.63
N PHE A 16 5.28 16.53 6.95
CA PHE A 16 4.98 17.83 7.55
C PHE A 16 6.10 18.84 7.28
N ILE A 17 7.36 18.44 7.46
CA ILE A 17 8.53 19.27 7.15
C ILE A 17 8.56 19.62 5.67
N LEU A 18 8.44 18.62 4.77
CA LEU A 18 8.46 18.84 3.31
C LEU A 18 7.33 19.75 2.84
N MET A 19 6.13 19.61 3.43
CA MET A 19 5.03 20.52 3.15
C MET A 19 5.37 21.92 3.66
N THR A 20 5.65 22.11 4.95
CA THR A 20 5.89 23.44 5.55
C THR A 20 7.04 24.20 4.90
N THR A 21 8.12 23.52 4.54
CA THR A 21 9.31 24.09 3.90
C THR A 21 9.16 24.40 2.41
N GLY A 22 8.05 24.00 1.77
CA GLY A 22 7.82 24.26 0.34
C GLY A 22 8.58 23.32 -0.61
N TRP A 23 9.25 22.29 -0.08
CA TRP A 23 9.92 21.27 -0.88
C TRP A 23 8.96 20.32 -1.61
N SER A 24 7.65 20.41 -1.35
CA SER A 24 6.62 19.62 -2.04
C SER A 24 6.67 19.73 -3.56
N ASP A 25 7.05 20.90 -4.08
CA ASP A 25 7.12 21.14 -5.53
C ASP A 25 8.31 20.40 -6.17
N PHE A 26 9.44 20.31 -5.45
CA PHE A 26 10.61 19.55 -5.88
C PHE A 26 10.41 18.03 -5.83
N VAL A 27 9.60 17.54 -4.89
CA VAL A 27 9.28 16.11 -4.76
C VAL A 27 8.18 15.67 -5.75
N GLY A 28 7.69 16.58 -6.59
CA GLY A 28 6.63 16.29 -7.57
C GLY A 28 5.24 16.13 -6.94
N LEU A 29 5.09 16.51 -5.66
CA LEU A 29 3.80 16.66 -4.98
C LEU A 29 3.24 18.06 -5.28
N SER A 30 3.12 18.39 -6.58
CA SER A 30 2.39 19.58 -7.04
C SER A 30 0.89 19.40 -6.76
N VAL A 31 0.52 19.53 -5.48
CA VAL A 31 -0.86 19.43 -5.04
C VAL A 31 -1.53 20.76 -5.33
N LYS A 32 -2.29 20.82 -6.43
CA LYS A 32 -3.06 21.99 -6.87
C LYS A 32 -3.89 22.63 -5.74
N ASN A 33 -4.32 21.81 -4.76
CA ASN A 33 -5.13 22.20 -3.61
C ASN A 33 -4.48 21.80 -2.27
N ARG A 34 -3.29 22.30 -1.97
CA ARG A 34 -2.53 22.03 -0.73
C ARG A 34 -3.35 22.18 0.56
N LYS A 35 -4.25 23.18 0.62
CA LYS A 35 -5.16 23.39 1.76
C LYS A 35 -6.12 22.22 1.98
N TRP A 36 -6.66 21.64 0.92
CA TRP A 36 -7.58 20.49 1.01
C TRP A 36 -6.87 19.21 1.44
N VAL A 37 -5.61 19.01 1.01
CA VAL A 37 -4.81 17.88 1.47
C VAL A 37 -4.44 18.02 2.94
N LEU A 38 -4.05 19.21 3.39
CA LEU A 38 -3.79 19.48 4.81
C LEU A 38 -5.05 19.31 5.66
N LEU A 39 -6.20 19.78 5.16
CA LEU A 39 -7.49 19.59 5.83
C LEU A 39 -7.86 18.10 5.92
N ALA A 40 -7.72 17.36 4.82
CA ALA A 40 -7.99 15.91 4.81
C ALA A 40 -7.07 15.14 5.75
N LEU A 41 -5.78 15.51 5.81
CA LEU A 41 -4.79 14.88 6.68
C LEU A 41 -5.04 15.23 8.15
N ALA A 42 -5.40 16.48 8.47
CA ALA A 42 -5.81 16.90 9.80
C ALA A 42 -7.10 16.21 10.25
N ILE A 43 -8.08 16.06 9.35
CA ILE A 43 -9.32 15.33 9.61
C ILE A 43 -9.01 13.85 9.89
N CYS A 44 -8.17 13.20 9.07
CA CYS A 44 -7.77 11.81 9.30
C CYS A 44 -7.04 11.64 10.64
N ALA A 45 -6.13 12.57 10.99
CA ALA A 45 -5.42 12.55 12.26
C ALA A 45 -6.36 12.79 13.46
N ALA A 46 -7.31 13.71 13.35
CA ALA A 46 -8.32 13.94 14.39
C ALA A 46 -9.25 12.73 14.56
N LEU A 47 -9.60 12.05 13.46
CA LEU A 47 -10.43 10.84 13.46
C LEU A 47 -9.68 9.58 13.91
N GLN A 48 -8.34 9.61 14.07
CA GLN A 48 -7.60 8.51 14.69
C GLN A 48 -7.86 8.40 16.21
N LEU A 49 -8.43 9.43 16.84
CA LEU A 49 -8.83 9.39 18.25
C LEU A 49 -10.17 8.67 18.47
N ILE A 50 -10.93 8.44 17.39
CA ILE A 50 -12.24 7.78 17.44
C ILE A 50 -12.05 6.33 17.01
N GLU A 51 -12.03 5.46 18.02
CA GLU A 51 -11.96 4.01 17.89
C GLU A 51 -13.33 3.43 18.16
N GLU A 52 -13.86 2.65 17.21
CA GLU A 52 -15.09 1.90 17.39
C GLU A 52 -14.77 0.41 17.43
N THR A 53 -15.23 -0.25 18.48
CA THR A 53 -14.96 -1.67 18.72
C THR A 53 -16.19 -2.49 18.32
N PHE A 54 -16.05 -3.34 17.31
CA PHE A 54 -17.08 -4.26 16.86
C PHE A 54 -16.76 -5.68 17.31
N GLN A 55 -17.75 -6.37 17.88
CA GLN A 55 -17.65 -7.80 18.20
C GLN A 55 -18.43 -8.59 17.15
N ILE A 56 -17.73 -9.47 16.43
CA ILE A 56 -18.35 -10.43 15.51
C ILE A 56 -18.06 -11.83 16.03
N GLY A 57 -19.03 -12.40 16.76
CA GLY A 57 -18.87 -13.71 17.40
C GLY A 57 -17.78 -13.68 18.48
N ALA A 58 -16.71 -14.45 18.30
CA ALA A 58 -15.56 -14.53 19.22
C ALA A 58 -14.38 -13.63 18.79
N VAL A 59 -14.58 -12.73 17.83
CA VAL A 59 -13.53 -11.85 17.28
C VAL A 59 -13.86 -10.40 17.65
N HIS A 60 -12.91 -9.74 18.32
CA HIS A 60 -12.93 -8.31 18.58
C HIS A 60 -12.22 -7.59 17.44
N ILE A 61 -12.89 -6.61 16.84
CA ILE A 61 -12.38 -5.81 15.73
C ILE A 61 -12.42 -4.35 16.15
N HIS A 62 -11.25 -3.77 16.32
CA HIS A 62 -11.06 -2.35 16.55
C HIS A 62 -10.87 -1.65 15.21
N VAL A 63 -11.76 -0.72 14.87
CA VAL A 63 -11.68 0.03 13.63
C VAL A 63 -11.62 1.52 13.93
N PHE A 64 -10.61 2.19 13.39
CA PHE A 64 -10.47 3.63 13.52
C PHE A 64 -11.34 4.32 12.45
N ALA A 65 -12.10 5.35 12.85
CA ALA A 65 -13.00 6.05 11.93
C ALA A 65 -12.25 6.71 10.76
N GLY A 66 -11.01 7.16 11.00
CA GLY A 66 -10.13 7.75 9.99
C GLY A 66 -9.78 6.79 8.85
N THR A 67 -9.58 5.49 9.13
CA THR A 67 -9.30 4.51 8.06
C THR A 67 -10.50 4.27 7.18
N ILE A 68 -11.71 4.18 7.74
CA ILE A 68 -12.94 3.97 6.96
C ILE A 68 -13.15 5.12 5.97
N LEU A 69 -13.04 6.36 6.46
CA LEU A 69 -13.15 7.56 5.62
C LEU A 69 -12.13 7.54 4.48
N LEU A 70 -10.90 7.12 4.78
CA LEU A 70 -9.82 7.02 3.81
C LEU A 70 -10.06 5.89 2.79
N MET A 71 -10.64 4.75 3.19
CA MET A 71 -11.08 3.70 2.25
C MET A 71 -12.12 4.25 1.28
N VAL A 72 -13.13 4.96 1.78
CA VAL A 72 -14.19 5.57 0.97
C VAL A 72 -13.61 6.59 -0.01
N ILE A 73 -12.73 7.48 0.47
CA ILE A 73 -12.05 8.46 -0.39
C ILE A 73 -11.20 7.76 -1.45
N SER A 74 -10.46 6.71 -1.10
CA SER A 74 -9.63 5.96 -2.05
C SER A 74 -10.46 5.28 -3.15
N LEU A 75 -11.67 4.82 -2.81
CA LEU A 75 -12.62 4.23 -3.75
C LEU A 75 -13.24 5.29 -4.67
N LEU A 76 -13.54 6.48 -4.12
CA LEU A 76 -14.01 7.63 -4.89
C LEU A 76 -12.92 8.20 -5.81
N ALA A 77 -11.65 8.19 -5.38
CA ALA A 77 -10.51 8.63 -6.18
C ALA A 77 -10.28 7.74 -7.42
N MET A 78 -10.77 6.49 -7.40
CA MET A 78 -10.80 5.61 -8.57
C MET A 78 -11.91 5.95 -9.58
N ARG A 79 -12.71 7.00 -9.37
CA ARG A 79 -13.74 7.50 -10.31
C ARG A 79 -13.17 8.23 -11.54
N GLY A 80 -12.16 7.65 -12.18
CA GLY A 80 -11.76 8.01 -13.54
C GLY A 80 -12.63 7.32 -14.61
N PRO A 81 -12.39 7.61 -15.90
CA PRO A 81 -13.10 6.98 -17.04
C PRO A 81 -12.82 5.48 -17.21
N LEU A 82 -12.21 4.83 -16.22
CA LEU A 82 -12.10 3.38 -16.17
C LEU A 82 -13.49 2.78 -15.97
N VAL A 83 -13.83 1.87 -16.89
CA VAL A 83 -15.00 1.00 -16.87
C VAL A 83 -15.14 0.36 -15.48
N TRP A 84 -16.37 0.26 -14.97
CA TRP A 84 -16.69 -0.36 -13.68
C TRP A 84 -16.00 -1.72 -13.45
N ASP A 85 -15.79 -2.46 -14.54
CA ASP A 85 -15.13 -3.77 -14.58
C ASP A 85 -13.70 -3.74 -13.98
N SER A 86 -12.95 -2.67 -14.24
CA SER A 86 -11.59 -2.52 -13.71
C SER A 86 -11.55 -2.31 -12.19
N ARG A 87 -12.62 -1.77 -11.59
CA ARG A 87 -12.69 -1.55 -10.14
C ARG A 87 -12.97 -2.86 -9.40
N GLY A 88 -13.90 -3.66 -9.91
CA GLY A 88 -14.17 -4.99 -9.38
C GLY A 88 -12.93 -5.87 -9.41
N TYR A 89 -12.19 -5.86 -10.52
CA TYR A 89 -10.92 -6.56 -10.63
C TYR A 89 -9.91 -6.13 -9.56
N LEU A 90 -9.70 -4.82 -9.36
CA LEU A 90 -8.75 -4.32 -8.35
C LEU A 90 -9.18 -4.67 -6.91
N LEU A 91 -10.48 -4.72 -6.62
CA LEU A 91 -10.99 -5.15 -5.32
C LEU A 91 -10.76 -6.65 -5.09
N ILE A 92 -10.98 -7.49 -6.12
CA ILE A 92 -10.68 -8.93 -6.04
C ILE A 92 -9.18 -9.14 -5.83
N CYS A 93 -8.34 -8.41 -6.55
CA CYS A 93 -6.89 -8.40 -6.35
C CYS A 93 -6.50 -7.98 -4.93
N ALA A 94 -7.16 -6.95 -4.37
CA ALA A 94 -6.93 -6.51 -2.99
C ALA A 94 -7.31 -7.60 -1.98
N LEU A 95 -8.44 -8.27 -2.19
CA LEU A 95 -8.87 -9.39 -1.34
C LEU A 95 -7.88 -10.56 -1.40
N LEU A 96 -7.41 -10.93 -2.59
CA LEU A 96 -6.41 -11.99 -2.77
C LEU A 96 -5.08 -11.62 -2.09
N ALA A 97 -4.61 -10.39 -2.29
CA ALA A 97 -3.40 -9.91 -1.63
C ALA A 97 -3.54 -9.88 -0.10
N GLY A 98 -4.71 -9.47 0.41
CA GLY A 98 -5.03 -9.48 1.83
C GLY A 98 -5.10 -10.89 2.42
N MET A 99 -5.70 -11.84 1.69
CA MET A 99 -5.71 -13.26 2.10
C MET A 99 -4.30 -13.82 2.21
N ILE A 100 -3.42 -13.56 1.23
CA ILE A 100 -2.04 -14.01 1.25
C ILE A 100 -1.29 -13.37 2.43
N TRP A 101 -1.40 -12.06 2.60
CA TRP A 101 -0.78 -11.34 3.70
C TRP A 101 -1.23 -11.87 5.08
N GLY A 102 -2.54 -12.00 5.31
CA GLY A 102 -3.08 -12.56 6.56
C GLY A 102 -2.66 -14.01 6.81
N SER A 103 -2.59 -14.82 5.75
CA SER A 103 -2.15 -16.23 5.83
C SER A 103 -0.67 -16.36 6.16
N VAL A 104 0.18 -15.51 5.57
CA VAL A 104 1.62 -15.46 5.89
C VAL A 104 1.84 -15.12 7.36
N ARG A 105 1.12 -14.11 7.88
CA ARG A 105 1.16 -13.79 9.32
C ARG A 105 0.70 -14.96 10.18
N LYS A 106 -0.33 -15.69 9.77
CA LYS A 106 -0.78 -16.87 10.51
C LYS A 106 0.25 -17.99 10.47
N MET A 107 0.84 -18.28 9.33
CA MET A 107 1.88 -19.29 9.17
C MET A 107 3.05 -19.03 10.13
N TYR A 108 3.50 -17.79 10.17
CA TYR A 108 4.56 -17.32 11.09
C TYR A 108 4.18 -17.38 12.57
N SER A 109 2.90 -17.27 12.91
CA SER A 109 2.43 -17.47 14.29
C SER A 109 2.46 -18.93 14.73
N VAL A 110 2.42 -19.88 13.79
CA VAL A 110 2.35 -21.33 14.07
C VAL A 110 3.72 -21.97 13.99
N ASP A 111 4.56 -21.56 13.03
CA ASP A 111 5.91 -22.10 12.85
C ASP A 111 6.93 -20.96 12.57
N PRO A 112 7.74 -20.57 13.58
CA PRO A 112 8.68 -19.47 13.46
C PRO A 112 10.01 -19.85 12.75
N VAL A 113 10.11 -21.05 12.16
CA VAL A 113 11.39 -21.53 11.60
C VAL A 113 11.76 -20.88 10.25
N PHE A 114 10.80 -20.27 9.54
CA PHE A 114 11.00 -19.73 8.18
C PHE A 114 10.75 -18.21 8.05
N PHE A 115 11.40 -17.38 8.86
CA PHE A 115 11.40 -15.93 8.63
C PHE A 115 12.44 -15.55 7.58
N TRP A 116 12.06 -14.71 6.60
CA TRP A 116 13.02 -14.19 5.60
C TRP A 116 13.74 -12.96 6.13
N LEU A 117 13.00 -12.00 6.69
CA LEU A 117 13.55 -10.79 7.32
C LEU A 117 12.95 -10.58 8.70
N ASP A 118 11.64 -10.38 8.76
CA ASP A 118 10.88 -10.18 9.99
C ASP A 118 9.42 -10.54 9.72
N PRO A 119 8.75 -11.34 10.59
CA PRO A 119 7.34 -11.70 10.43
C PRO A 119 6.39 -10.50 10.26
N LEU A 120 6.77 -9.31 10.76
CA LEU A 120 6.01 -8.09 10.58
C LEU A 120 6.18 -7.45 9.20
N LEU A 121 7.30 -7.70 8.51
CA LEU A 121 7.67 -7.06 7.23
C LEU A 121 7.35 -7.94 6.02
N ASP A 122 7.52 -9.24 6.16
CA ASP A 122 7.42 -10.20 5.04
C ASP A 122 6.02 -10.19 4.41
N GLY A 123 4.96 -10.20 5.22
CA GLY A 123 3.57 -10.11 4.74
C GLY A 123 3.29 -8.83 3.93
N PRO A 124 3.56 -7.63 4.48
CA PRO A 124 3.45 -6.38 3.75
C PRO A 124 4.27 -6.32 2.46
N ILE A 125 5.49 -6.84 2.45
CA ILE A 125 6.36 -6.85 1.25
C ILE A 125 5.71 -7.70 0.15
N VAL A 126 5.23 -8.90 0.47
CA VAL A 126 4.53 -9.78 -0.49
C VAL A 126 3.27 -9.10 -1.03
N ALA A 127 2.48 -8.45 -0.17
CA ALA A 127 1.32 -7.68 -0.62
C ALA A 127 1.71 -6.53 -1.56
N GLY A 128 2.82 -5.84 -1.27
CA GLY A 128 3.41 -4.82 -2.12
C GLY A 128 3.84 -5.35 -3.50
N VAL A 129 4.50 -6.50 -3.54
CA VAL A 129 4.87 -7.19 -4.79
C VAL A 129 3.63 -7.49 -5.62
N LEU A 130 2.60 -8.08 -5.01
CA LEU A 130 1.34 -8.40 -5.70
C LEU A 130 0.64 -7.14 -6.21
N ALA A 131 0.55 -6.09 -5.39
CA ALA A 131 -0.06 -4.83 -5.79
C ALA A 131 0.67 -4.18 -6.98
N SER A 132 2.00 -4.30 -7.04
CA SER A 132 2.80 -3.81 -8.17
C SER A 132 2.56 -4.61 -9.47
N ALA A 133 2.26 -5.90 -9.35
CA ALA A 133 1.92 -6.74 -10.50
C ALA A 133 0.54 -6.39 -11.08
N PHE A 134 -0.42 -6.00 -10.25
CA PHE A 134 -1.78 -5.66 -10.69
C PHE A 134 -1.91 -4.25 -11.28
N SER A 135 -1.11 -3.28 -10.82
CA SER A 135 -1.15 -1.93 -11.37
C SER A 135 0.18 -1.21 -11.18
N THR A 136 0.54 -0.37 -12.14
CA THR A 136 1.69 0.55 -12.06
C THR A 136 1.30 1.95 -11.56
N LYS A 137 -0.01 2.26 -11.51
CA LYS A 137 -0.50 3.55 -11.04
C LYS A 137 -0.50 3.58 -9.52
N GLY A 138 0.19 4.57 -8.95
CA GLY A 138 0.31 4.72 -7.51
C GLY A 138 -1.00 4.80 -6.74
N GLN A 139 -1.98 5.52 -7.28
CA GLN A 139 -3.31 5.62 -6.67
C GLN A 139 -3.98 4.24 -6.58
N HIS A 140 -3.85 3.42 -7.63
CA HIS A 140 -4.43 2.08 -7.64
C HIS A 140 -3.73 1.16 -6.66
N GLN A 141 -2.40 1.19 -6.63
CA GLN A 141 -1.59 0.41 -5.67
C GLN A 141 -1.96 0.76 -4.23
N PHE A 142 -2.07 2.05 -3.92
CA PHE A 142 -2.43 2.51 -2.59
C PHE A 142 -3.82 2.00 -2.19
N THR A 143 -4.84 2.15 -3.06
CA THR A 143 -6.18 1.62 -2.79
C THR A 143 -6.16 0.11 -2.59
N VAL A 144 -5.50 -0.64 -3.48
CA VAL A 144 -5.40 -2.11 -3.37
C VAL A 144 -4.77 -2.52 -2.04
N LEU A 145 -3.68 -1.87 -1.64
CA LEU A 145 -2.99 -2.16 -0.39
C LEU A 145 -3.81 -1.78 0.84
N LEU A 146 -4.60 -0.71 0.77
CA LEU A 146 -5.50 -0.30 1.83
C LEU A 146 -6.56 -1.37 2.12
N PHE A 147 -7.22 -1.85 1.06
CA PHE A 147 -8.19 -2.92 1.17
C PHE A 147 -7.55 -4.26 1.53
N ALA A 148 -6.36 -4.56 0.98
CA ALA A 148 -5.60 -5.75 1.33
C ALA A 148 -5.19 -5.77 2.81
N GLY A 149 -4.76 -4.64 3.36
CA GLY A 149 -4.38 -4.54 4.77
C GLY A 149 -5.56 -4.72 5.72
N ALA A 150 -6.74 -4.19 5.36
CA ALA A 150 -7.95 -4.44 6.14
C ALA A 150 -8.39 -5.91 6.06
N ALA A 151 -8.36 -6.50 4.86
CA ALA A 151 -8.66 -7.91 4.67
C ALA A 151 -7.65 -8.83 5.37
N ALA A 152 -6.38 -8.46 5.44
CA ALA A 152 -5.33 -9.22 6.12
C ALA A 152 -5.58 -9.30 7.64
N GLU A 153 -5.96 -8.19 8.27
CA GLU A 153 -6.34 -8.19 9.70
C GLU A 153 -7.56 -9.08 9.96
N LEU A 154 -8.58 -8.99 9.10
CA LEU A 154 -9.78 -9.84 9.20
C LEU A 154 -9.42 -11.32 9.06
N VAL A 155 -8.62 -11.69 8.05
CA VAL A 155 -8.18 -13.06 7.80
C VAL A 155 -7.34 -13.56 8.98
N HIS A 156 -6.42 -12.74 9.50
CA HIS A 156 -5.60 -13.12 10.64
C HIS A 156 -6.44 -13.39 11.89
N ALA A 157 -7.39 -12.51 12.21
CA ALA A 157 -8.29 -12.68 13.34
C ALA A 157 -9.23 -13.88 13.18
N LEU A 158 -9.74 -14.15 11.98
CA LEU A 158 -10.56 -15.33 11.69
C LEU A 158 -9.78 -16.64 11.85
N LEU A 159 -8.50 -16.65 11.47
CA LEU A 159 -7.61 -17.81 11.59
C LEU A 159 -7.09 -18.02 13.02
N GLN A 160 -7.21 -17.02 13.89
CA GLN A 160 -6.64 -17.02 15.25
C GLN A 160 -7.73 -16.80 16.30
N LYS A 161 -8.83 -17.55 16.15
CA LYS A 161 -10.07 -17.48 16.95
C LYS A 161 -9.77 -17.34 18.45
N GLY A 162 -10.22 -16.24 19.04
CA GLY A 162 -10.22 -16.02 20.49
C GLY A 162 -8.89 -15.57 21.13
N VAL A 163 -7.82 -15.39 20.35
CA VAL A 163 -6.50 -14.97 20.87
C VAL A 163 -6.04 -13.64 20.29
N TYR A 164 -6.54 -13.25 19.11
CA TYR A 164 -6.11 -12.03 18.41
C TYR A 164 -7.28 -11.08 18.19
N GLU A 165 -7.05 -9.80 18.50
CA GLU A 165 -7.97 -8.70 18.22
C GLU A 165 -7.51 -8.00 16.94
N ALA A 166 -8.39 -7.89 15.94
CA ALA A 166 -8.07 -7.20 14.69
C ALA A 166 -8.06 -5.69 14.95
N SER A 167 -6.95 -5.00 14.70
CA SER A 167 -6.88 -3.54 14.83
C SER A 167 -6.62 -2.87 13.47
N ILE A 168 -7.70 -2.48 12.80
CA ILE A 168 -7.67 -1.84 11.48
C ILE A 168 -7.54 -0.33 11.66
N GLY A 169 -6.36 0.22 11.29
CA GLY A 169 -6.05 1.64 11.39
C GLY A 169 -5.22 2.05 12.59
N SER A 170 -4.75 1.06 13.36
CA SER A 170 -3.73 1.26 14.39
C SER A 170 -2.42 1.78 13.78
N LEU A 171 -1.56 2.36 14.61
CA LEU A 171 -0.25 2.84 14.17
C LEU A 171 0.64 1.73 13.57
N GLN A 172 0.56 0.51 14.11
CA GLN A 172 1.26 -0.66 13.56
C GLN A 172 0.71 -1.09 12.19
N TRP A 173 -0.61 -0.94 12.01
CA TRP A 173 -1.26 -1.20 10.73
C TRP A 173 -0.76 -0.22 9.66
N TRP A 174 -0.64 1.07 10.00
CA TRP A 174 -0.09 2.09 9.12
C TRP A 174 1.38 1.84 8.75
N ASP A 175 2.22 1.42 9.70
CA ASP A 175 3.62 1.05 9.42
C ASP A 175 3.69 -0.03 8.35
N SER A 176 2.90 -1.09 8.54
CA SER A 176 2.80 -2.21 7.59
C SER A 176 2.33 -1.74 6.22
N LEU A 177 1.34 -0.84 6.17
CA LEU A 177 0.83 -0.30 4.92
C LEU A 177 1.87 0.55 4.18
N TRP A 178 2.65 1.38 4.89
CA TRP A 178 3.72 2.16 4.30
C TRP A 178 4.83 1.29 3.72
N ILE A 179 5.19 0.21 4.42
CA ILE A 179 6.16 -0.78 3.93
C ILE A 179 5.64 -1.44 2.65
N ALA A 180 4.40 -1.89 2.64
CA ALA A 180 3.79 -2.50 1.46
C ALA A 180 3.77 -1.54 0.27
N PHE A 181 3.43 -0.27 0.52
CA PHE A 181 3.40 0.75 -0.52
C PHE A 181 4.81 1.07 -1.05
N ALA A 182 5.80 1.20 -0.16
CA ALA A 182 7.19 1.39 -0.56
C ALA A 182 7.70 0.23 -1.40
N ALA A 183 7.44 -1.02 -0.98
CA ALA A 183 7.78 -2.22 -1.73
C ALA A 183 7.13 -2.21 -3.13
N ALA A 184 5.83 -1.91 -3.21
CA ALA A 184 5.12 -1.83 -4.49
C ALA A 184 5.74 -0.80 -5.44
N ARG A 185 6.16 0.36 -4.92
CA ARG A 185 6.81 1.42 -5.69
C ARG A 185 8.18 1.04 -6.18
N ILE A 186 9.02 0.48 -5.31
CA ILE A 186 10.37 0.03 -5.67
C ILE A 186 10.29 -1.00 -6.79
N ILE A 187 9.39 -1.98 -6.66
CA ILE A 187 9.21 -3.04 -7.65
C ILE A 187 8.68 -2.48 -8.98
N SER A 188 7.73 -1.55 -8.93
CA SER A 188 7.21 -0.90 -10.15
C SER A 188 8.30 -0.10 -10.89
N LEU A 189 9.13 0.62 -10.14
CA LEU A 189 10.26 1.36 -10.70
C LEU A 189 11.30 0.40 -11.28
N LEU A 190 11.58 -0.72 -10.61
CA LEU A 190 12.49 -1.75 -11.09
C LEU A 190 11.97 -2.39 -12.38
N PHE A 191 10.68 -2.71 -12.48
CA PHE A 191 10.09 -3.18 -13.73
C PHE A 191 10.18 -2.15 -14.85
N LEU A 192 9.99 -0.88 -14.56
CA LEU A 192 10.13 0.19 -15.54
C LEU A 192 11.58 0.32 -16.00
N THR A 193 12.56 0.33 -15.10
CA THR A 193 13.98 0.44 -15.46
C THR A 193 14.45 -0.76 -16.26
N VAL A 194 14.06 -1.98 -15.87
CA VAL A 194 14.35 -3.21 -16.63
C VAL A 194 13.73 -3.14 -18.01
N ARG A 195 12.45 -2.76 -18.12
CA ARG A 195 11.77 -2.65 -19.42
C ARG A 195 12.43 -1.61 -20.32
N THR A 196 12.75 -0.43 -19.80
CA THR A 196 13.44 0.61 -20.58
C THR A 196 14.86 0.19 -20.95
N GLY A 197 15.56 -0.51 -20.06
CA GLY A 197 16.88 -1.09 -20.32
C GLY A 197 16.82 -2.08 -21.48
N VAL A 198 15.94 -3.08 -21.40
CA VAL A 198 15.75 -4.10 -22.44
C VAL A 198 15.39 -3.47 -23.79
N VAL A 199 14.45 -2.52 -23.82
CA VAL A 199 14.09 -1.82 -25.07
C VAL A 199 15.28 -1.06 -25.65
N ARG A 200 16.08 -0.38 -24.82
CA ARG A 200 17.30 0.29 -25.27
C ARG A 200 18.33 -0.70 -25.81
N PHE A 201 18.56 -1.82 -25.13
CA PHE A 201 19.49 -2.86 -25.59
C PHE A 201 19.05 -3.52 -26.91
N ILE A 202 17.76 -3.69 -27.15
CA ILE A 202 17.23 -4.24 -28.41
C ILE A 202 17.22 -3.20 -29.55
N ALA A 203 17.00 -1.92 -29.24
CA ALA A 203 16.97 -0.85 -30.26
C ALA A 203 18.36 -0.45 -30.79
N ILE A 204 19.43 -0.62 -30.00
CA ILE A 204 20.81 -0.31 -30.39
C ILE A 204 21.31 -1.15 -31.59
N PRO A 205 21.13 -2.48 -31.66
CA PRO A 205 21.61 -3.28 -32.80
C PRO A 205 20.86 -3.02 -34.12
N TRP A 206 19.63 -2.49 -34.09
CA TRP A 206 18.87 -2.17 -35.32
C TRP A 206 19.26 -0.83 -35.94
N ARG A 207 19.68 0.15 -35.13
CA ARG A 207 20.09 1.47 -35.63
C ARG A 207 21.41 1.44 -36.41
N ASN A 208 22.27 0.44 -36.18
CA ASN A 208 23.53 0.27 -36.91
C ASN A 208 23.42 -0.50 -38.23
N LYS A 209 22.26 -1.10 -38.56
CA LYS A 209 22.08 -1.89 -39.81
C LYS A 209 21.41 -1.14 -40.96
N GLY A 210 20.91 0.09 -40.75
CA GLY A 210 20.19 0.86 -41.77
C GLY A 210 21.04 1.77 -42.67
N GLY A 211 22.37 1.75 -42.52
CA GLY A 211 23.29 2.64 -43.22
C GLY A 211 24.16 1.94 -44.26
N SER A 212 23.58 1.27 -45.25
CA SER A 212 24.30 0.94 -46.49
C SER A 212 23.50 1.46 -47.69
N SER A 213 23.90 2.63 -48.18
CA SER A 213 23.45 3.19 -49.46
C SER A 213 23.92 2.29 -50.60
N PRO A 214 23.08 1.89 -51.57
CA PRO A 214 23.58 1.47 -52.86
C PRO A 214 23.95 2.72 -53.68
N LYS A 215 25.14 2.68 -54.28
CA LYS A 215 25.54 3.55 -55.40
C LYS A 215 24.86 3.10 -56.68
#